data_AF-A0A2N1P2M4-F1
#
_entry.id   AF-A0A2N1P2M4-F1
#
_cell.length_a   1.000
_cell.length_b   1.000
_cell.length_c   1.000
_cell.angle_alpha   90.00
_cell.angle_beta   90.00
_cell.angle_gamma   90.00
#
_symmetry.space_group_name_H-M   'P 1'
#
loop_
_entity.id
_entity.type
_entity.pdbx_description
1 polymer ?
#
loop_
_entity_poly.entity_id
_entity_poly.type
_entity_poly.pdbx_seq_one_letter_code
_entity_poly.pdbx_strand_id
1 'polypeptide(L)'
;MGRINSNRERKLKRLESNSIKIKNVEKQEEEILSKSESEKNSITSSDESLTDHYSIPKMKKQSKNTTANFAETMNKLLTAPVKPIYQNTPVLSRSKGIEREIDEAKLEYKARKAMTLEKKKLASKDRVKTDFATFDHERKLRKLATKGVVQLFNAINKSQKVTNDAIKAAGGETKLTSRDTEDVANMSKETFLDFLKGEK
;
A
#
# COMPACT_ATOMS: atom_id res chain seq x y z
N MET A 1 8.30 9.30 -41.01
CA MET A 1 7.67 8.14 -40.35
C MET A 1 8.59 7.54 -39.27
N GLY A 2 8.75 8.16 -38.08
CA GLY A 2 9.77 7.66 -37.11
C GLY A 2 9.61 8.00 -35.62
N ARG A 3 8.49 8.60 -35.18
CA ARG A 3 8.36 9.08 -33.79
C ARG A 3 7.70 8.09 -32.81
N ILE A 4 7.09 7.01 -33.33
CA ILE A 4 6.27 6.09 -32.52
C ILE A 4 7.11 5.05 -31.75
N ASN A 5 8.25 4.63 -32.31
CA ASN A 5 9.14 3.65 -31.65
C ASN A 5 9.87 4.24 -30.42
N SER A 6 10.20 5.53 -30.45
CA SER A 6 10.93 6.20 -29.36
C SER A 6 10.13 6.29 -28.04
N ASN A 7 8.81 6.46 -28.12
CA ASN A 7 7.98 6.55 -26.91
C ASN A 7 7.74 5.18 -26.26
N ARG A 8 7.65 4.12 -27.06
CA ARG A 8 7.50 2.74 -26.57
C ARG A 8 8.78 2.27 -25.87
N GLU A 9 9.94 2.54 -26.46
CA GLU A 9 11.25 2.25 -25.85
C GLU A 9 11.47 2.99 -24.53
N ARG A 10 11.12 4.28 -24.47
CA ARG A 10 11.17 5.06 -23.22
C ARG A 10 10.28 4.48 -22.12
N LYS A 11 9.08 4.00 -22.48
CA LYS A 11 8.17 3.34 -21.53
C LYS A 11 8.75 2.02 -21.02
N LEU A 12 9.38 1.21 -21.90
CA LEU A 12 10.02 -0.05 -21.52
C LEU A 12 11.21 0.19 -20.57
N LYS A 13 12.10 1.14 -20.89
CA LYS A 13 13.23 1.52 -20.01
C LYS A 13 12.77 1.98 -18.62
N ARG A 14 11.65 2.70 -18.54
CA ARG A 14 11.06 3.15 -17.26
C ARG A 14 10.46 1.99 -16.46
N LEU A 15 9.90 0.98 -17.11
CA LEU A 15 9.37 -0.21 -16.45
C LEU A 15 10.51 -1.09 -15.92
N GLU A 16 11.58 -1.25 -16.71
CA GLU A 16 12.79 -1.97 -16.29
C GLU A 16 13.47 -1.28 -15.10
N SER A 17 13.67 0.04 -15.15
CA SER A 17 14.27 0.77 -14.04
C SER A 17 13.42 0.72 -12.76
N ASN A 18 12.09 0.79 -12.89
CA ASN A 18 11.19 0.58 -11.75
C ASN A 18 11.29 -0.85 -11.20
N SER A 19 11.39 -1.86 -12.05
CA SER A 19 11.53 -3.25 -11.60
C SER A 19 12.85 -3.51 -10.85
N ILE A 20 13.95 -2.89 -11.31
CA ILE A 20 15.26 -2.95 -10.66
C ILE A 20 15.21 -2.24 -9.30
N LYS A 21 14.52 -1.10 -9.24
CA LYS A 21 14.35 -0.36 -7.99
C LYS A 21 13.53 -1.14 -6.95
N ILE A 22 12.49 -1.85 -7.38
CA ILE A 22 11.67 -2.71 -6.51
C ILE A 22 12.51 -3.89 -5.99
N LYS A 23 13.27 -4.57 -6.85
CA LYS A 23 14.16 -5.68 -6.43
C LYS A 23 15.23 -5.23 -5.43
N ASN A 24 15.78 -4.03 -5.59
CA ASN A 24 16.76 -3.51 -4.65
C ASN A 24 16.14 -3.15 -3.28
N VAL A 25 14.89 -2.69 -3.26
CA VAL A 25 14.16 -2.43 -2.00
C VAL A 25 13.81 -3.75 -1.30
N GLU A 26 13.31 -4.75 -2.03
CA GLU A 26 13.04 -6.08 -1.47
C GLU A 26 14.31 -6.74 -0.90
N LYS A 27 15.45 -6.60 -1.58
CA LYS A 27 16.74 -7.13 -1.11
C LYS A 27 17.25 -6.41 0.14
N GLN A 28 17.04 -5.09 0.24
CA GLN A 28 17.36 -4.32 1.46
C GLN A 28 16.43 -4.69 2.62
N GLU A 29 15.14 -4.95 2.35
CA GLU A 29 14.18 -5.38 3.38
C GLU A 29 14.46 -6.80 3.92
N GLU A 30 14.92 -7.73 3.08
CA GLU A 30 15.36 -9.07 3.50
C GLU A 30 16.66 -9.03 4.32
N GLU A 31 17.62 -8.17 3.95
CA GLU A 31 18.88 -8.00 4.68
C GLU A 31 18.64 -7.43 6.09
N ILE A 32 17.70 -6.48 6.24
CA ILE A 32 17.28 -5.92 7.53
C ILE A 32 16.56 -6.97 8.40
N LEU A 33 15.80 -7.89 7.80
CA LEU A 33 15.12 -8.97 8.52
C LEU A 33 16.11 -9.99 9.09
N SER A 34 17.11 -10.39 8.30
CA SER A 34 18.15 -11.35 8.72
C SER A 34 19.05 -10.83 9.86
N LYS A 35 19.27 -9.51 9.91
CA LYS A 35 20.02 -8.86 10.99
C LYS A 35 19.24 -8.79 12.30
N SER A 36 17.90 -8.80 12.23
CA SER A 36 17.03 -8.74 13.42
C SER A 36 16.78 -10.10 14.09
N GLU A 37 16.95 -11.22 13.37
CA GLU A 37 16.81 -12.56 13.95
C GLU A 37 18.10 -13.08 14.61
N SER A 38 19.26 -12.52 14.23
CA SER A 38 20.57 -12.96 14.76
C SER A 38 20.98 -12.32 16.10
N GLU A 39 20.25 -11.31 16.60
CA GLU A 39 20.51 -10.69 17.91
C GLU A 39 19.66 -11.25 19.06
N LYS A 40 18.99 -12.40 18.86
CA LYS A 40 18.36 -13.15 19.95
C LYS A 40 19.29 -14.25 20.45
N ASN A 41 20.38 -13.88 21.13
CA ASN A 41 21.09 -14.83 21.99
C ASN A 41 21.54 -14.16 23.30
N SER A 42 20.96 -14.66 24.39
CA SER A 42 21.23 -14.45 25.83
C SER A 42 21.64 -13.06 26.32
N ILE A 43 20.68 -12.33 26.90
CA ILE A 43 20.93 -11.62 28.15
C ILE A 43 19.71 -11.82 29.08
N THR A 44 19.85 -12.78 29.97
CA THR A 44 19.07 -12.82 31.22
C THR A 44 19.72 -11.74 32.09
N SER A 45 19.15 -10.54 32.03
CA SER A 45 19.43 -9.49 33.01
C SER A 45 18.19 -9.41 33.88
N SER A 46 18.30 -9.92 35.09
CA SER A 46 17.31 -9.73 36.15
C SER A 46 17.09 -8.22 36.32
N ASP A 47 15.96 -7.73 35.81
CA ASP A 47 15.51 -6.35 35.95
C ASP A 47 14.72 -6.25 37.26
N GLU A 48 15.42 -5.94 38.34
CA GLU A 48 14.79 -5.49 39.58
C GLU A 48 14.32 -4.05 39.35
N SER A 49 13.09 -3.93 38.86
CA SER A 49 12.49 -2.65 38.49
C SER A 49 12.16 -1.83 39.74
N LEU A 50 13.11 -1.02 40.22
CA LEU A 50 12.83 0.13 41.08
C LEU A 50 12.15 1.21 40.21
N THR A 51 10.83 1.14 40.17
CA THR A 51 9.94 2.10 39.52
C THR A 51 9.94 3.43 40.28
N ASP A 52 10.98 4.23 40.11
CA ASP A 52 10.93 5.65 40.48
C ASP A 52 10.07 6.40 39.44
N HIS A 53 8.76 6.41 39.68
CA HIS A 53 7.77 7.26 39.01
C HIS A 53 7.98 8.74 39.37
N TYR A 54 9.11 9.32 38.97
CA TYR A 54 9.19 10.77 38.85
C TYR A 54 8.64 11.16 37.48
N SER A 55 7.35 11.49 37.43
CA SER A 55 6.75 12.25 36.33
C SER A 55 7.48 13.57 36.21
N ILE A 56 8.48 13.63 35.33
CA ILE A 56 9.18 14.88 34.99
C ILE A 56 8.14 15.78 34.30
N PRO A 57 7.76 16.93 34.87
CA PRO A 57 6.80 17.82 34.23
C PRO A 57 7.36 18.28 32.89
N LYS A 58 6.58 18.11 31.80
CA LYS A 58 6.95 18.57 30.45
C LYS A 58 7.02 20.09 30.46
N MET A 59 8.22 20.66 30.65
CA MET A 59 8.45 22.09 30.57
C MET A 59 8.25 22.58 29.12
N LYS A 60 7.63 23.76 28.96
CA LYS A 60 7.50 24.45 27.65
C LYS A 60 8.89 24.64 27.03
N LYS A 61 9.08 24.13 25.81
CA LYS A 61 10.29 24.35 25.01
C LYS A 61 10.42 25.85 24.73
N GLN A 62 11.41 26.50 25.34
CA GLN A 62 11.84 27.84 24.97
C GLN A 62 12.40 27.78 23.55
N SER A 63 11.86 28.59 22.64
CA SER A 63 12.35 28.67 21.26
C SER A 63 13.54 29.63 21.23
N LYS A 64 14.62 29.19 20.58
CA LYS A 64 15.92 29.86 20.33
C LYS A 64 17.04 29.44 21.31
N ASN A 65 17.95 28.62 20.78
CA ASN A 65 19.23 28.30 21.38
C ASN A 65 20.17 29.49 21.17
N THR A 66 20.30 30.36 22.15
CA THR A 66 21.34 31.41 22.18
C THR A 66 22.62 30.87 22.82
N THR A 67 23.76 31.47 22.50
CA THR A 67 25.06 31.11 23.11
C THR A 67 25.07 31.33 24.63
N ALA A 68 24.32 32.31 25.12
CA ALA A 68 24.11 32.55 26.56
C ALA A 68 23.40 31.38 27.24
N ASN A 69 22.33 30.85 26.64
CA ASN A 69 21.62 29.69 27.17
C ASN A 69 22.50 28.42 27.17
N PHE A 70 23.43 28.31 26.21
CA PHE A 70 24.42 27.24 26.19
C PHE A 70 25.44 27.37 27.34
N ALA A 71 25.95 28.57 27.61
CA ALA A 71 26.87 28.82 28.72
C ALA A 71 26.20 28.56 30.08
N GLU A 72 24.96 29.01 30.26
CA GLU A 72 24.17 28.74 31.47
C GLU A 72 23.90 27.24 31.68
N THR A 73 23.57 26.51 30.60
CA THR A 73 23.38 25.05 30.70
C THR A 73 24.68 24.32 31.02
N MET A 74 25.82 24.72 30.43
CA MET A 74 27.12 24.17 30.78
C MET A 74 27.51 24.45 32.24
N ASN A 75 27.30 25.66 32.73
CA ASN A 75 27.53 25.99 34.14
C ASN A 75 26.64 25.17 35.07
N LYS A 76 25.37 24.97 34.70
CA LYS A 76 24.43 24.13 35.45
C LYS A 76 24.82 22.65 35.44
N LEU A 77 25.35 22.14 34.33
CA LEU A 77 25.84 20.76 34.24
C LEU A 77 27.10 20.54 35.10
N LEU A 78 27.98 21.53 35.20
CA LEU A 78 29.19 21.47 36.02
C LEU A 78 28.92 21.63 37.51
N THR A 79 27.89 22.41 37.89
CA THR A 79 27.53 22.67 39.29
C THR A 79 26.51 21.69 39.86
N ALA A 80 25.79 20.94 39.03
CA ALA A 80 24.81 19.96 39.49
C ALA A 80 25.51 18.74 40.14
N PRO A 81 25.10 18.32 41.35
CA PRO A 81 25.65 17.13 41.97
C PRO A 81 25.22 15.87 41.19
N VAL A 82 26.21 15.07 40.80
CA VAL A 82 26.00 13.78 40.12
C VAL A 82 25.92 12.65 41.14
N LYS A 83 24.92 11.77 41.00
CA LYS A 83 24.83 10.56 41.84
C LYS A 83 26.05 9.65 41.60
N PRO A 84 26.57 8.93 42.62
CA PRO A 84 27.78 8.11 42.52
C PRO A 84 27.72 7.07 41.40
N ILE A 85 26.51 6.56 41.11
CA ILE A 85 26.24 5.57 40.06
C ILE A 85 26.55 6.11 38.65
N TYR A 86 26.48 7.42 38.44
CA TYR A 86 26.62 8.07 37.12
C TYR A 86 27.90 8.91 36.98
N GLN A 87 28.89 8.72 37.86
CA GLN A 87 30.14 9.50 37.87
C GLN A 87 31.02 9.21 36.64
N ASN A 88 30.99 7.97 36.15
CA ASN A 88 31.85 7.50 35.05
C ASN A 88 31.12 7.42 33.69
N THR A 89 29.88 7.92 33.59
CA THR A 89 29.06 7.84 32.37
C THR A 89 28.99 9.21 31.67
N PRO A 90 29.10 9.27 30.33
CA PRO A 90 28.97 10.52 29.60
C PRO A 90 27.57 11.14 29.78
N VAL A 91 27.50 12.47 29.81
CA VAL A 91 26.28 13.21 30.19
C VAL A 91 25.09 12.94 29.26
N LEU A 92 25.35 12.74 27.96
CA LEU A 92 24.31 12.53 26.94
C LEU A 92 23.68 11.13 26.98
N SER A 93 24.37 10.11 27.50
CA SER A 93 23.79 8.76 27.63
C SER A 93 22.82 8.64 28.81
N ARG A 94 22.69 9.68 29.64
CA ARG A 94 21.80 9.70 30.80
C ARG A 94 20.35 9.97 30.40
N SER A 95 20.13 10.72 29.32
CA SER A 95 18.79 11.02 28.83
C SER A 95 18.28 9.89 27.94
N LYS A 96 17.53 8.95 28.52
CA LYS A 96 16.87 7.85 27.80
C LYS A 96 15.68 8.29 26.91
N GLY A 97 15.49 9.59 26.69
CA GLY A 97 14.35 10.12 25.92
C GLY A 97 14.39 9.65 24.47
N ILE A 98 15.55 9.80 23.83
CA ILE A 98 15.74 9.41 22.42
C ILE A 98 15.67 7.88 22.27
N GLU A 99 16.24 7.13 23.21
CA GLU A 99 16.16 5.66 23.22
C GLU A 99 14.72 5.17 23.33
N ARG A 100 13.93 5.75 24.24
CA ARG A 100 12.50 5.45 24.38
C ARG A 100 11.71 5.80 23.12
N GLU A 101 11.95 6.97 22.52
CA GLU A 101 11.28 7.35 21.26
C GLU A 101 11.63 6.39 20.12
N ILE A 102 12.88 5.94 20.03
CA ILE A 102 13.32 4.94 19.04
C ILE A 102 12.64 3.59 19.30
N ASP A 103 12.57 3.15 20.56
CA ASP A 103 11.98 1.87 20.90
C ASP A 103 10.46 1.89 20.74
N GLU A 104 9.79 2.99 21.09
CA GLU A 104 8.39 3.24 20.80
C GLU A 104 8.12 3.22 19.29
N ALA A 105 8.96 3.88 18.47
CA ALA A 105 8.83 3.87 17.02
C ALA A 105 9.04 2.46 16.43
N LYS A 106 9.99 1.68 16.96
CA LYS A 106 10.20 0.27 16.56
C LYS A 106 8.98 -0.58 16.91
N LEU A 107 8.40 -0.39 18.10
CA LEU A 107 7.21 -1.11 18.54
C LEU A 107 5.99 -0.74 17.68
N GLU A 108 5.80 0.56 17.39
CA GLU A 108 4.72 1.02 16.51
C GLU A 108 4.88 0.46 15.10
N TYR A 109 6.10 0.44 14.55
CA TYR A 109 6.37 -0.15 13.25
C TYR A 109 6.00 -1.64 13.21
N LYS A 110 6.40 -2.41 14.24
CA LYS A 110 6.04 -3.84 14.36
C LYS A 110 4.53 -4.03 14.45
N ALA A 111 3.84 -3.22 15.24
CA ALA A 111 2.38 -3.26 15.37
C ALA A 111 1.70 -2.96 14.02
N ARG A 112 2.11 -1.89 13.33
CA ARG A 112 1.58 -1.55 12.00
C ARG A 112 1.84 -2.67 10.98
N LYS A 113 3.02 -3.29 11.01
CA LYS A 113 3.35 -4.41 10.13
C LYS A 113 2.48 -5.63 10.42
N ALA A 114 2.23 -5.96 11.69
CA ALA A 114 1.32 -7.05 12.07
C ALA A 114 -0.11 -6.80 11.56
N MET A 115 -0.64 -5.59 11.76
CA MET A 115 -1.98 -5.20 11.29
C MET A 115 -2.10 -5.26 9.75
N THR A 116 -1.08 -4.82 9.01
CA THR A 116 -1.10 -4.89 7.54
C THR A 116 -1.01 -6.32 7.03
N LEU A 117 -0.22 -7.18 7.69
CA LEU A 117 -0.14 -8.61 7.38
C LEU A 117 -1.48 -9.31 7.63
N GLU A 118 -2.16 -9.00 8.72
CA GLU A 118 -3.49 -9.55 9.01
C GLU A 118 -4.52 -9.14 7.96
N LYS A 119 -4.59 -7.84 7.64
CA LYS A 119 -5.45 -7.33 6.55
C LYS A 119 -5.16 -8.02 5.22
N LYS A 120 -3.88 -8.23 4.89
CA LYS A 120 -3.45 -8.93 3.69
C LYS A 120 -3.87 -10.40 3.72
N LYS A 121 -3.73 -11.09 4.86
CA LYS A 121 -4.16 -12.48 5.06
C LYS A 121 -5.67 -12.63 4.84
N LEU A 122 -6.48 -11.74 5.41
CA LEU A 122 -7.93 -11.70 5.22
C LEU A 122 -8.27 -11.51 3.73
N ALA A 123 -7.64 -10.55 3.05
CA ALA A 123 -7.85 -10.32 1.63
C ALA A 123 -7.37 -11.47 0.72
N SER A 124 -6.41 -12.28 1.17
CA SER A 124 -5.89 -13.43 0.43
C SER A 124 -6.55 -14.76 0.78
N LYS A 125 -7.47 -14.81 1.74
CA LYS A 125 -8.03 -16.06 2.27
C LYS A 125 -8.63 -16.95 1.18
N ASP A 126 -9.33 -16.34 0.22
CA ASP A 126 -10.01 -17.07 -0.87
C ASP A 126 -9.22 -17.06 -2.18
N ARG A 127 -8.00 -16.48 -2.18
CA ARG A 127 -7.19 -16.33 -3.40
C ARG A 127 -6.04 -17.34 -3.40
N VAL A 128 -6.13 -18.32 -4.30
CA VAL A 128 -5.01 -19.23 -4.59
C VAL A 128 -3.89 -18.45 -5.30
N LYS A 129 -2.70 -18.41 -4.70
CA LYS A 129 -1.51 -17.83 -5.34
C LYS A 129 -1.02 -18.82 -6.39
N THR A 130 -0.76 -18.36 -7.61
CA THR A 130 -0.27 -19.23 -8.67
C THR A 130 1.24 -19.38 -8.66
N ASP A 131 1.66 -20.60 -9.00
CA ASP A 131 3.06 -21.00 -9.08
C ASP A 131 3.63 -20.66 -10.46
N PHE A 132 4.95 -20.51 -10.53
CA PHE A 132 5.65 -20.14 -11.77
C PHE A 132 5.42 -21.15 -12.91
N ALA A 133 5.21 -22.43 -12.59
CA ALA A 133 4.92 -23.48 -13.58
C ALA A 133 3.50 -23.38 -14.18
N THR A 134 2.52 -22.90 -13.42
CA THR A 134 1.10 -22.83 -13.85
C THR A 134 0.69 -21.44 -14.33
N PHE A 135 1.55 -20.44 -14.14
CA PHE A 135 1.30 -19.04 -14.47
C PHE A 135 0.86 -18.81 -15.92
N ASP A 136 1.48 -19.50 -16.88
CA ASP A 136 1.14 -19.32 -18.30
C ASP A 136 -0.25 -19.86 -18.65
N HIS A 137 -0.63 -21.00 -18.07
CA HIS A 137 -1.97 -21.57 -18.25
C HIS A 137 -3.03 -20.68 -17.60
N GLU A 138 -2.80 -20.24 -16.37
CA GLU A 138 -3.69 -19.31 -15.66
C GLU A 138 -3.84 -17.97 -16.42
N ARG A 139 -2.75 -17.44 -16.97
CA ARG A 139 -2.77 -16.21 -17.80
C ARG A 139 -3.61 -16.40 -19.06
N LYS A 140 -3.56 -17.58 -19.70
CA LYS A 140 -4.42 -17.89 -20.86
C LYS A 140 -5.89 -17.92 -20.44
N LEU A 141 -6.24 -18.59 -19.34
CA LEU A 141 -7.61 -18.62 -18.80
C LEU A 141 -8.12 -17.22 -18.46
N ARG A 142 -7.32 -16.40 -17.79
CA ARG A 142 -7.65 -15.00 -17.48
C ARG A 142 -7.94 -14.19 -18.75
N LYS A 143 -7.10 -14.34 -19.77
CA LYS A 143 -7.32 -13.68 -21.07
C LYS A 143 -8.62 -14.17 -21.72
N LEU A 144 -8.91 -15.46 -21.72
CA LEU A 144 -10.15 -16.00 -22.26
C LEU A 144 -11.39 -15.45 -21.53
N ALA A 145 -11.37 -15.44 -20.19
CA ALA A 145 -12.45 -14.88 -19.38
C ALA A 145 -12.64 -13.38 -19.68
N THR A 146 -11.56 -12.59 -19.71
CA THR A 146 -11.66 -11.15 -20.03
C THR A 146 -12.16 -10.91 -21.45
N LYS A 147 -11.76 -11.72 -22.43
CA LYS A 147 -12.28 -11.65 -23.80
C LYS A 147 -13.79 -11.92 -23.83
N GLY A 148 -14.27 -12.92 -23.10
CA GLY A 148 -15.70 -13.21 -22.97
C GLY A 148 -16.49 -12.05 -22.35
N VAL A 149 -16.02 -11.52 -21.21
CA VAL A 149 -16.65 -10.36 -20.56
C VAL A 149 -16.70 -9.13 -21.48
N VAL A 150 -15.60 -8.85 -22.18
CA VAL A 150 -15.53 -7.72 -23.13
C VAL A 150 -16.45 -7.95 -24.33
N GLN A 151 -16.55 -9.18 -24.85
CA GLN A 151 -17.45 -9.51 -25.95
C GLN A 151 -18.92 -9.30 -25.56
N LEU A 152 -19.31 -9.76 -24.37
CA LEU A 152 -20.65 -9.52 -23.82
C LEU A 152 -20.93 -8.03 -23.65
N PHE A 153 -20.01 -7.29 -23.01
CA PHE A 153 -20.17 -5.85 -22.80
C PHE A 153 -20.30 -5.08 -24.11
N ASN A 154 -19.47 -5.41 -25.11
CA ASN A 154 -19.54 -4.77 -26.42
C ASN A 154 -20.83 -5.13 -27.17
N ALA A 155 -21.32 -6.37 -27.07
CA ALA A 155 -22.58 -6.78 -27.67
C ALA A 155 -23.79 -6.07 -27.01
N ILE A 156 -23.82 -5.95 -25.67
CA ILE A 156 -24.85 -5.19 -24.95
C ILE A 156 -24.84 -3.71 -25.37
N ASN A 157 -23.65 -3.10 -25.41
CA ASN A 157 -23.54 -1.70 -25.80
C ASN A 157 -23.99 -1.46 -27.25
N LYS A 158 -23.67 -2.39 -28.17
CA LYS A 158 -24.13 -2.32 -29.56
C LYS A 158 -25.65 -2.45 -29.65
N SER A 159 -26.26 -3.44 -29.00
CA SER A 159 -27.71 -3.63 -29.05
C SER A 159 -28.45 -2.41 -28.47
N GLN A 160 -28.03 -1.92 -27.31
CA GLN A 160 -28.60 -0.72 -26.70
C GLN A 160 -28.42 0.52 -27.59
N LYS A 161 -27.26 0.67 -28.26
CA LYS A 161 -27.04 1.80 -29.15
C LYS A 161 -27.97 1.73 -30.37
N VAL A 162 -28.09 0.57 -31.01
CA VAL A 162 -28.99 0.36 -32.16
C VAL A 162 -30.44 0.63 -31.77
N THR A 163 -30.90 0.14 -30.61
CA THR A 163 -32.27 0.41 -30.15
C THR A 163 -32.49 1.89 -29.85
N ASN A 164 -31.54 2.55 -29.19
CA ASN A 164 -31.63 3.98 -28.90
C ASN A 164 -31.60 4.84 -30.18
N ASP A 165 -30.78 4.48 -31.16
CA ASP A 165 -30.69 5.18 -32.44
C ASP A 165 -31.99 4.98 -33.26
N ALA A 166 -32.58 3.78 -33.23
CA ALA A 166 -33.89 3.51 -33.82
C ALA A 166 -35.02 4.31 -33.15
N ILE A 167 -35.04 4.40 -31.80
CA ILE A 167 -36.01 5.20 -31.04
C ILE A 167 -35.87 6.70 -31.37
N LYS A 168 -34.63 7.19 -31.47
CA LYS A 168 -34.35 8.58 -31.86
C LYS A 168 -34.78 8.88 -33.29
N ALA A 169 -34.52 7.97 -34.22
CA ALA A 169 -34.94 8.11 -35.62
C ALA A 169 -36.46 8.06 -35.78
N ALA A 170 -37.16 7.31 -34.93
CA ALA A 170 -38.62 7.24 -34.88
C ALA A 170 -39.29 8.44 -34.20
N GLY A 171 -38.54 9.49 -33.84
CA GLY A 171 -39.10 10.77 -33.41
C GLY A 171 -39.25 10.98 -31.89
N GLY A 172 -38.58 10.17 -31.06
CA GLY A 172 -38.39 10.43 -29.62
C GLY A 172 -39.67 10.48 -28.78
N GLU A 173 -39.85 9.51 -27.89
CA GLU A 173 -40.89 9.52 -26.83
C GLU A 173 -42.34 9.35 -27.30
N THR A 174 -42.65 8.33 -28.10
CA THR A 174 -43.96 7.70 -27.90
C THR A 174 -43.90 6.91 -26.60
N LYS A 175 -44.72 7.30 -25.62
CA LYS A 175 -44.84 6.61 -24.33
C LYS A 175 -45.36 5.19 -24.61
N LEU A 176 -44.44 4.24 -24.74
CA LEU A 176 -44.72 2.84 -25.05
C LEU A 176 -45.70 2.27 -24.00
N THR A 177 -46.76 1.60 -24.44
CA THR A 177 -47.64 0.89 -23.51
C THR A 177 -46.87 -0.26 -22.87
N SER A 178 -47.35 -0.80 -21.75
CA SER A 178 -46.65 -1.90 -21.06
C SER A 178 -46.35 -3.08 -21.98
N ARG A 179 -47.24 -3.39 -22.93
CA ARG A 179 -47.01 -4.44 -23.95
C ARG A 179 -45.88 -4.08 -24.92
N ASP A 180 -45.90 -2.85 -25.44
CA ASP A 180 -44.86 -2.39 -26.37
C ASP A 180 -43.48 -2.37 -25.71
N THR A 181 -43.40 -2.10 -24.40
CA THR A 181 -42.12 -2.16 -23.68
C THR A 181 -41.57 -3.59 -23.56
N GLU A 182 -42.45 -4.59 -23.39
CA GLU A 182 -42.06 -5.99 -23.34
C GLU A 182 -41.59 -6.48 -24.71
N ASP A 183 -42.28 -6.08 -25.77
CA ASP A 183 -41.93 -6.43 -27.15
C ASP A 183 -40.61 -5.78 -27.59
N VAL A 184 -40.40 -4.50 -27.28
CA VAL A 184 -39.12 -3.81 -27.51
C VAL A 184 -38.00 -4.47 -26.69
N ALA A 185 -38.28 -4.89 -25.45
CA ALA A 185 -37.32 -5.63 -24.65
C ALA A 185 -37.00 -7.00 -25.27
N ASN A 186 -37.98 -7.71 -25.81
CA ASN A 186 -37.75 -8.99 -26.50
C ASN A 186 -36.94 -8.80 -27.78
N MET A 187 -37.24 -7.78 -28.60
CA MET A 187 -36.43 -7.42 -29.76
C MET A 187 -34.99 -7.02 -29.38
N SER A 188 -34.81 -6.35 -28.24
CA SER A 188 -33.48 -5.98 -27.72
C SER A 188 -32.65 -7.20 -27.26
N LYS A 189 -33.31 -8.28 -26.80
CA LYS A 189 -32.66 -9.54 -26.42
C LYS A 189 -32.26 -10.34 -27.65
N GLU A 190 -33.14 -10.45 -28.64
CA GLU A 190 -32.84 -11.16 -29.88
C GLU A 190 -31.69 -10.50 -30.67
N THR A 191 -31.71 -9.16 -30.79
CA THR A 191 -30.61 -8.40 -31.42
C THR A 191 -29.29 -8.54 -30.65
N PHE A 192 -29.34 -8.63 -29.32
CA PHE A 192 -28.15 -8.93 -28.52
C PHE A 192 -27.61 -10.34 -28.79
N LEU A 193 -28.48 -11.35 -28.87
CA LEU A 193 -28.09 -12.73 -29.17
C LEU A 193 -27.54 -12.87 -30.59
N ASP A 194 -28.04 -12.08 -31.53
CA ASP A 194 -27.54 -12.04 -32.92
C ASP A 194 -26.09 -11.54 -32.98
N PHE A 195 -25.79 -10.42 -32.31
CA PHE A 195 -24.42 -9.90 -32.18
C PHE A 195 -23.47 -10.87 -31.45
N LEU A 196 -24.00 -11.77 -30.62
CA LEU A 196 -23.24 -12.79 -29.89
C LEU A 196 -22.94 -14.04 -30.71
N LYS A 197 -23.93 -14.53 -31.48
CA LYS A 197 -23.77 -15.68 -32.38
C LYS A 197 -22.79 -15.38 -33.52
N GLY A 198 -22.55 -14.10 -33.76
CA GLY A 198 -21.59 -13.60 -34.73
C GLY A 198 -22.22 -13.61 -36.11
N GLU A 199 -22.32 -12.43 -36.72
CA GLU A 199 -22.27 -12.34 -38.17
C GLU A 199 -21.00 -13.09 -38.61
N LYS A 200 -21.17 -14.24 -39.24
CA LYS A 200 -20.09 -14.88 -40.00
C LYS A 200 -19.93 -14.14 -41.32
#